data_AF-A0A535YH54-F1
#
_entry.id   AF-A0A535YH54-F1
#
_cell.length_a   1.000
_cell.length_b   1.000
_cell.length_c   1.000
_cell.angle_alpha   90.00
_cell.angle_beta   90.00
_cell.angle_gamma   90.00
#
_symmetry.space_group_name_H-M   'P 1'
#
loop_
_entity.id
_entity.type
_entity.pdbx_description
1 polymer ?
#
loop_
_entity_poly.entity_id
_entity_poly.type
_entity_poly.pdbx_seq_one_letter_code
_entity_poly.pdbx_strand_id
1 'polypeptide(L)'
;LLRERVYAERRSTVFTSATLAVGGTFDYFSSRVGLGPEIEEMILPSHFDFYHQALVCLPTDLPPPEHELFDVAVEDLVAAVARRVGGRTLVLFTSHRQLRDVHTALKQRVDLDEVLILGQGIDGQRRQLLKTFEEANRPLLLGTSSFWEGIDIPGERLSCVVMVRLPFPVPTDPVYAARAEQVRDPFGQLALPQAALRLKQGFGRLIRRSTDRGAVVILDNRILGRDYGKAFLDILPPASRYVGPGVQVADRVGTWLEGV
;
A
#
# COMPACT_ATOMS: atom_id res chain seq x y z
N LEU A 1 -27.28 16.10 4.21
CA LEU A 1 -27.61 14.76 4.77
C LEU A 1 -26.94 14.47 6.11
N LEU A 2 -25.65 14.11 6.20
CA LEU A 2 -25.04 13.72 7.49
C LEU A 2 -25.09 14.85 8.53
N ARG A 3 -24.77 16.08 8.12
CA ARG A 3 -24.92 17.26 8.96
C ARG A 3 -26.30 17.42 9.57
N GLU A 4 -27.35 17.29 8.76
CA GLU A 4 -28.74 17.51 9.19
C GLU A 4 -29.32 16.33 9.96
N ARG A 5 -28.95 15.10 9.60
CA ARG A 5 -29.60 13.87 10.10
C ARG A 5 -28.81 13.12 11.17
N VAL A 6 -27.53 13.45 11.35
CA VAL A 6 -26.62 12.70 12.22
C VAL A 6 -25.91 13.62 13.21
N TYR A 7 -25.47 14.80 12.76
CA TYR A 7 -24.69 15.71 13.62
C TYR A 7 -25.59 16.69 14.36
N ALA A 8 -26.58 17.27 13.68
CA ALA A 8 -27.49 18.27 14.26
C ALA A 8 -28.36 17.73 15.40
N GLU A 9 -28.63 16.42 15.44
CA GLU A 9 -29.41 15.78 16.51
C GLU A 9 -28.56 15.47 17.77
N ARG A 10 -27.25 15.70 17.74
CA ARG A 10 -26.33 15.40 18.85
C ARG A 10 -25.76 16.66 19.47
N ARG A 11 -25.61 16.64 20.80
CA ARG A 11 -24.96 17.71 21.56
C ARG A 11 -23.48 17.89 21.17
N SER A 12 -22.80 16.80 20.85
CA SER A 12 -21.40 16.77 20.41
C SER A 12 -21.13 15.52 19.58
N THR A 13 -20.29 15.63 18.55
CA THR A 13 -19.85 14.50 17.72
C THR A 13 -18.33 14.53 17.62
N VAL A 14 -17.66 13.43 17.97
CA VAL A 14 -16.20 13.28 17.88
C VAL A 14 -15.87 12.31 16.76
N PHE A 15 -15.00 12.73 15.85
CA PHE A 15 -14.41 11.88 14.82
C PHE A 15 -12.96 11.58 15.20
N THR A 16 -12.61 10.30 15.30
CA THR A 16 -11.24 9.88 15.58
C THR A 16 -10.85 8.71 14.69
N SER A 17 -9.68 8.79 14.08
CA SER A 17 -9.04 7.69 13.35
C SER A 17 -7.60 8.08 13.02
N ALA A 18 -6.73 7.08 12.93
CA ALA A 18 -5.30 7.26 12.59
C ALA A 18 -5.06 7.90 11.21
N THR A 19 -6.09 7.97 10.36
CA THR A 19 -5.94 8.36 8.95
C THR A 19 -6.97 9.39 8.48
N LEU A 20 -7.61 10.12 9.39
CA LEU A 20 -8.51 11.22 9.01
C LEU A 20 -7.77 12.37 8.29
N ALA A 21 -6.60 12.75 8.80
CA ALA A 21 -5.79 13.80 8.20
C ALA A 21 -4.90 13.25 7.06
N VAL A 22 -4.93 13.95 5.93
CA VAL A 22 -4.16 13.64 4.71
C VAL A 22 -3.36 14.90 4.35
N GLY A 23 -2.05 14.77 4.16
CA GLY A 23 -1.21 15.94 3.87
C GLY A 23 -1.17 16.99 4.98
N GLY A 24 -1.47 16.60 6.23
CA GLY A 24 -1.49 17.51 7.38
C GLY A 24 -2.77 18.32 7.56
N THR A 25 -3.82 18.08 6.76
CA THR A 25 -5.12 18.77 6.90
C THR A 25 -6.28 17.77 6.98
N PHE A 26 -7.42 18.21 7.52
CA PHE A 26 -8.67 17.44 7.53
C PHE A 26 -9.59 17.77 6.34
N ASP A 27 -9.19 18.65 5.42
CA ASP A 27 -10.03 19.14 4.31
C ASP A 27 -10.68 18.02 3.51
N TYR A 28 -9.89 16.96 3.21
CA TYR A 28 -10.36 15.81 2.48
C TYR A 28 -11.43 14.99 3.24
N PHE A 29 -11.35 14.94 4.57
CA PHE A 29 -12.36 14.30 5.39
C PHE A 29 -13.59 15.22 5.53
N SER A 30 -13.37 16.46 5.97
CA SER A 30 -14.40 17.46 6.26
C SER A 30 -15.31 17.72 5.06
N SER A 31 -14.74 17.85 3.86
CA SER A 31 -15.52 18.01 2.62
C SER A 31 -16.44 16.82 2.31
N ARG A 32 -16.00 15.58 2.62
CA ARG A 32 -16.77 14.37 2.34
C ARG A 32 -17.88 14.09 3.34
N VAL A 33 -17.70 14.50 4.59
CA VAL A 33 -18.72 14.32 5.63
C VAL A 33 -19.61 15.55 5.81
N GLY A 34 -19.33 16.64 5.10
CA GLY A 34 -20.12 17.87 5.15
C GLY A 34 -19.92 18.65 6.45
N LEU A 35 -18.72 18.59 7.02
CA LEU A 35 -18.33 19.42 8.16
C LEU A 35 -18.03 20.84 7.67
N GLY A 36 -18.48 21.82 8.44
CA GLY A 36 -18.22 23.24 8.19
C GLY A 36 -16.96 23.72 8.89
N PRO A 37 -16.66 25.03 8.80
CA PRO A 37 -15.47 25.63 9.41
C PRO A 37 -15.51 25.67 10.96
N GLU A 38 -16.67 25.43 11.56
CA GLU A 38 -16.89 25.43 13.01
C GLU A 38 -16.54 24.08 13.64
N ILE A 39 -15.36 23.54 13.32
CA ILE A 39 -14.87 22.29 13.91
C ILE A 39 -13.54 22.53 14.64
N GLU A 40 -13.38 21.86 15.78
CA GLU A 40 -12.09 21.78 16.44
C GLU A 40 -11.30 20.61 15.86
N GLU A 41 -10.08 20.89 15.43
CA GLU A 41 -9.20 19.92 14.77
C GLU A 41 -7.96 19.66 15.62
N MET A 42 -7.59 18.40 15.76
CA MET A 42 -6.38 17.99 16.47
C MET A 42 -5.69 16.87 15.70
N ILE A 43 -4.45 17.11 15.29
CA ILE A 43 -3.57 16.09 14.72
C ILE A 43 -2.58 15.68 15.79
N LEU A 44 -2.69 14.44 16.26
CA LEU A 44 -1.70 13.86 17.16
C LEU A 44 -0.56 13.25 16.33
N PRO A 45 0.71 13.46 16.73
CA PRO A 45 1.83 12.79 16.08
C PRO A 45 1.72 11.28 16.27
N SER A 46 2.25 10.51 15.32
CA SER A 46 2.32 9.07 15.48
C SER A 46 3.25 8.70 16.63
N HIS A 47 2.90 7.67 17.41
CA HIS A 47 3.82 7.08 18.38
C HIS A 47 4.92 6.22 17.73
N PHE A 48 4.83 5.96 16.42
CA PHE A 48 5.81 5.16 15.68
C PHE A 48 6.89 6.03 15.03
N ASP A 49 8.12 5.54 15.09
CA ASP A 49 9.26 6.15 14.42
C ASP A 49 9.40 5.53 13.03
N PHE A 50 8.54 5.94 12.10
CA PHE A 50 8.55 5.40 10.74
C PHE A 50 9.90 5.58 10.05
N TYR A 51 10.69 6.59 10.41
CA TYR A 51 12.01 6.80 9.81
C TYR A 51 12.95 5.64 10.11
N HIS A 52 12.95 5.13 11.34
CA HIS A 52 13.77 3.99 11.77
C HIS A 52 13.08 2.63 11.64
N GLN A 53 11.76 2.59 11.41
CA GLN A 53 10.96 1.36 11.36
C GLN A 53 10.53 0.96 9.94
N ALA A 54 10.36 1.91 9.03
CA ALA A 54 9.92 1.64 7.66
C ALA A 54 10.95 2.07 6.62
N LEU A 55 11.19 1.19 5.64
CA LEU A 55 11.94 1.50 4.42
C LEU A 55 10.99 1.55 3.22
N VAL A 56 11.11 2.58 2.39
CA VAL A 56 10.43 2.69 1.10
C VAL A 56 11.45 2.56 -0.02
N CYS A 57 11.31 1.53 -0.84
CA CYS A 57 12.16 1.28 -1.99
C CYS A 57 11.47 1.72 -3.29
N LEU A 58 12.13 2.60 -4.04
CA LEU A 58 11.68 3.17 -5.30
C LEU A 58 12.72 2.83 -6.39
N PRO A 59 12.61 1.69 -7.08
CA PRO A 59 13.49 1.34 -8.18
C PRO A 59 13.39 2.35 -9.34
N THR A 60 14.52 2.77 -9.89
CA THR A 60 14.61 3.85 -10.90
C THR A 60 14.67 3.36 -12.35
N ASP A 61 14.92 2.07 -12.56
CA ASP A 61 15.26 1.44 -13.84
C ASP A 61 14.22 0.44 -14.32
N LEU A 62 13.06 0.35 -13.65
CA LEU A 62 11.95 -0.48 -14.12
C LEU A 62 11.27 0.16 -15.35
N PRO A 63 10.86 -0.66 -16.33
CA PRO A 63 9.96 -0.22 -17.39
C PRO A 63 8.70 0.44 -16.82
N PRO A 64 8.05 1.37 -17.53
CA PRO A 64 6.77 1.91 -17.08
C PRO A 64 5.68 0.82 -17.09
N PRO A 65 4.62 0.94 -16.27
CA PRO A 65 3.58 -0.08 -16.14
C PRO A 65 2.87 -0.48 -17.44
N GLU A 66 2.90 0.38 -18.45
CA GLU A 66 2.30 0.16 -19.77
C GLU A 66 3.23 -0.61 -20.75
N HIS A 67 4.51 -0.81 -20.40
CA HIS A 67 5.49 -1.52 -21.23
C HIS A 67 5.34 -3.04 -21.12
N GLU A 68 5.54 -3.76 -22.24
CA GLU A 68 5.46 -5.23 -22.31
C GLU A 68 6.44 -5.99 -21.39
N LEU A 69 7.58 -5.38 -21.03
CA LEU A 69 8.61 -5.98 -20.18
C LEU A 69 8.37 -5.69 -18.70
N PHE A 70 7.35 -4.90 -18.37
CA PHE A 70 7.05 -4.57 -16.99
C PHE A 70 6.70 -5.81 -16.17
N ASP A 71 5.92 -6.74 -16.73
CA ASP A 71 5.49 -7.94 -16.02
C ASP A 71 6.68 -8.86 -15.69
N VAL A 72 7.66 -8.97 -16.60
CA VAL A 72 8.92 -9.70 -16.37
C VAL A 72 9.74 -9.02 -15.27
N ALA A 73 9.86 -7.70 -15.31
CA ALA A 73 10.60 -6.96 -14.29
C ALA A 73 9.95 -7.05 -12.89
N VAL A 74 8.61 -7.09 -12.84
CA VAL A 74 7.84 -7.34 -11.61
C VAL A 74 8.12 -8.75 -11.09
N GLU A 75 8.08 -9.76 -11.95
CA GLU A 75 8.36 -11.15 -11.57
C GLU A 75 9.76 -11.28 -10.94
N ASP A 76 10.79 -10.82 -11.64
CA ASP A 76 12.19 -10.93 -11.18
C ASP A 76 12.41 -10.23 -9.85
N LEU A 77 11.85 -9.03 -9.69
CA LEU A 77 12.01 -8.25 -8.48
C LEU A 77 11.23 -8.86 -7.31
N VAL A 78 10.00 -9.35 -7.55
CA VAL A 78 9.22 -10.07 -6.52
C VAL A 78 9.93 -11.34 -6.10
N ALA A 79 10.48 -12.12 -7.04
CA ALA A 79 11.27 -13.30 -6.74
C ALA A 79 12.51 -12.97 -5.92
N ALA A 80 13.26 -11.94 -6.32
CA ALA A 80 14.45 -11.50 -5.60
C ALA A 80 14.15 -11.07 -4.17
N VAL A 81 13.10 -10.24 -3.97
CA VAL A 81 12.66 -9.80 -2.64
C VAL A 81 12.19 -10.99 -1.81
N ALA A 82 11.27 -11.81 -2.34
CA ALA A 82 10.73 -12.96 -1.62
C ALA A 82 11.82 -13.94 -1.20
N ARG A 83 12.80 -14.22 -2.06
CA ARG A 83 13.95 -15.04 -1.73
C ARG A 83 14.79 -14.41 -0.62
N ARG A 84 15.15 -13.12 -0.75
CA ARG A 84 16.04 -12.42 0.19
C ARG A 84 15.46 -12.29 1.60
N VAL A 85 14.14 -12.11 1.71
CA VAL A 85 13.45 -11.97 3.00
C VAL A 85 12.82 -13.27 3.51
N GLY A 86 12.99 -14.38 2.79
CA GLY A 86 12.44 -15.69 3.19
C GLY A 86 10.91 -15.71 3.16
N GLY A 87 10.31 -15.25 2.07
CA GLY A 87 8.87 -15.01 1.97
C GLY A 87 8.48 -13.76 2.77
N ARG A 88 7.53 -13.89 3.69
CA ARG A 88 7.01 -12.79 4.52
C ARG A 88 6.59 -11.55 3.73
N THR A 89 6.10 -11.78 2.51
CA THR A 89 5.84 -10.73 1.54
C THR A 89 4.40 -10.77 1.05
N LEU A 90 3.77 -9.60 1.02
CA LEU A 90 2.49 -9.36 0.36
C LEU A 90 2.72 -8.55 -0.91
N VAL A 91 2.31 -9.08 -2.06
CA VAL A 91 2.39 -8.38 -3.35
C VAL A 91 0.99 -7.96 -3.77
N LEU A 92 0.83 -6.69 -4.10
CA LEU A 92 -0.45 -6.07 -4.39
C LEU A 92 -0.53 -5.66 -5.86
N PHE A 93 -1.48 -6.29 -6.54
CA PHE A 93 -1.79 -6.04 -7.94
C PHE A 93 -3.06 -5.19 -8.06
N THR A 94 -3.12 -4.38 -9.10
CA THR A 94 -4.37 -3.72 -9.52
C THR A 94 -5.15 -4.54 -10.56
N SER A 95 -4.61 -5.68 -11.00
CA SER A 95 -5.20 -6.55 -12.02
C SER A 95 -5.10 -8.02 -11.61
N HIS A 96 -6.24 -8.73 -11.64
CA HIS A 96 -6.26 -10.19 -11.44
C HIS A 96 -5.54 -10.94 -12.55
N ARG A 97 -5.47 -10.39 -13.77
CA ARG A 97 -4.75 -11.01 -14.89
C ARG A 97 -3.25 -11.06 -14.57
N GLN A 98 -2.67 -9.90 -14.30
CA GLN A 98 -1.24 -9.76 -13.97
C GLN A 98 -0.86 -10.61 -12.74
N LEU A 99 -1.73 -10.66 -11.73
CA LEU A 99 -1.55 -11.53 -10.56
C LEU A 99 -1.42 -13.00 -10.97
N ARG A 100 -2.30 -13.53 -11.82
CA ARG A 100 -2.25 -14.93 -12.29
C ARG A 100 -1.01 -15.23 -13.11
N ASP A 101 -0.61 -14.29 -13.97
CA ASP A 101 0.55 -14.44 -14.84
C ASP A 101 1.84 -14.53 -14.00
N VAL A 102 2.03 -13.57 -13.08
CA VAL A 102 3.17 -13.57 -12.14
C VAL A 102 3.12 -14.78 -11.20
N HIS A 103 1.95 -15.17 -10.69
CA HIS A 103 1.81 -16.37 -9.87
C HIS A 103 2.33 -17.62 -10.59
N THR A 104 1.91 -17.81 -11.85
CA THR A 104 2.29 -18.97 -12.66
C THR A 104 3.79 -18.99 -12.89
N ALA A 105 4.39 -17.84 -13.21
CA ALA A 105 5.82 -17.74 -13.43
C ALA A 105 6.62 -18.02 -12.14
N LEU A 106 6.24 -17.42 -11.01
CA LEU A 106 6.92 -17.64 -9.73
C LEU A 106 6.86 -19.10 -9.27
N LYS A 107 5.76 -19.82 -9.55
CA LYS A 107 5.64 -21.26 -9.24
C LYS A 107 6.61 -22.15 -10.03
N GLN A 108 7.16 -21.67 -11.15
CA GLN A 108 8.11 -22.40 -11.99
C GLN A 108 9.57 -22.13 -11.59
N ARG A 109 9.81 -21.21 -10.64
CA ARG A 109 11.15 -20.79 -10.23
C ARG A 109 11.72 -21.69 -9.14
N VAL A 110 12.83 -22.36 -9.46
CA VAL A 110 13.55 -23.25 -8.54
C VAL A 110 14.14 -22.49 -7.36
N ASP A 111 14.49 -21.21 -7.53
CA ASP A 111 15.04 -20.36 -6.46
C ASP A 111 14.00 -19.94 -5.40
N LEU A 112 12.74 -20.38 -5.55
CA LEU A 112 11.63 -20.13 -4.63
C LEU A 112 11.02 -21.40 -4.03
N ASP A 113 11.65 -22.58 -4.18
CA ASP A 113 11.11 -23.86 -3.70
C ASP A 113 10.73 -23.88 -2.20
N GLU A 114 11.43 -23.08 -1.39
CA GLU A 114 11.19 -22.96 0.06
C GLU A 114 10.13 -21.91 0.43
N VAL A 115 9.59 -21.17 -0.55
CA VAL A 115 8.61 -20.09 -0.36
C VAL A 115 7.21 -20.61 -0.70
N LEU A 116 6.28 -20.50 0.24
CA LEU A 116 4.88 -20.84 -0.01
C LEU A 116 4.21 -19.70 -0.78
N ILE A 117 4.11 -19.87 -2.10
CA ILE A 117 3.43 -18.90 -2.99
C ILE A 117 1.92 -19.16 -2.96
N LEU A 118 1.14 -18.10 -2.70
CA LEU A 118 -0.31 -18.09 -2.58
C LEU A 118 -0.91 -16.98 -3.46
N GLY A 119 -1.86 -17.30 -4.33
CA GLY A 119 -2.54 -16.36 -5.22
C GLY A 119 -4.04 -16.22 -4.94
N GLN A 120 -4.52 -14.98 -4.80
CA GLN A 120 -5.95 -14.68 -4.68
C GLN A 120 -6.75 -15.21 -5.89
N GLY A 121 -7.76 -16.04 -5.60
CA GLY A 121 -8.62 -16.62 -6.64
C GLY A 121 -7.95 -17.77 -7.41
N ILE A 122 -6.76 -18.20 -6.98
CA ILE A 122 -6.04 -19.36 -7.52
C ILE A 122 -5.95 -20.43 -6.43
N ASP A 123 -5.25 -20.14 -5.33
CA ASP A 123 -5.03 -21.09 -4.23
C ASP A 123 -6.09 -20.99 -3.12
N GLY A 124 -7.02 -20.04 -3.23
CA GLY A 124 -8.10 -19.91 -2.28
C GLY A 124 -8.78 -18.55 -2.27
N GLN A 125 -9.82 -18.47 -1.45
CA GLN A 125 -10.51 -17.22 -1.16
C GLN A 125 -9.76 -16.43 -0.09
N ARG A 126 -9.99 -15.12 -0.05
CA ARG A 126 -9.28 -14.18 0.84
C ARG A 126 -9.07 -14.70 2.27
N ARG A 127 -10.16 -15.13 2.93
CA ARG A 127 -10.10 -15.58 4.33
C ARG A 127 -9.22 -16.83 4.51
N GLN A 128 -9.25 -17.75 3.56
CA GLN A 128 -8.41 -18.96 3.60
C GLN A 128 -6.94 -18.59 3.39
N LEU A 129 -6.66 -17.75 2.41
CA LEU A 129 -5.29 -17.32 2.10
C LEU A 129 -4.64 -16.58 3.27
N LEU A 130 -5.38 -15.71 3.97
CA LEU A 130 -4.87 -15.03 5.15
C LEU A 130 -4.53 -16.01 6.27
N LYS A 131 -5.41 -16.98 6.53
CA LYS A 131 -5.14 -18.03 7.53
C LYS A 131 -3.88 -18.83 7.16
N THR A 132 -3.77 -19.27 5.92
CA THR A 132 -2.59 -20.01 5.44
C THR A 132 -1.32 -19.15 5.50
N PHE A 133 -1.43 -17.85 5.18
CA PHE A 133 -0.31 -16.92 5.29
C PHE A 133 0.18 -16.77 6.73
N GLU A 134 -0.74 -16.67 7.70
CA GLU A 134 -0.41 -16.54 9.12
C GLU A 134 0.26 -17.80 9.70
N GLU A 135 -0.16 -18.98 9.23
CA GLU A 135 0.35 -20.28 9.69
C GLU A 135 1.69 -20.66 9.02
N ALA A 136 2.00 -20.11 7.85
CA ALA A 136 3.16 -20.49 7.05
C ALA A 136 4.47 -19.84 7.51
N ASN A 137 5.59 -20.56 7.31
CA ASN A 137 6.91 -20.06 7.70
C ASN A 137 7.46 -18.99 6.76
N ARG A 138 7.38 -19.24 5.44
CA ARG A 138 7.93 -18.39 4.40
C ARG A 138 6.87 -18.04 3.35
N PRO A 139 5.81 -17.31 3.71
CA PRO A 139 4.70 -17.09 2.80
C PRO A 139 4.96 -15.93 1.83
N LEU A 140 4.56 -16.12 0.57
CA LEU A 140 4.44 -15.06 -0.42
C LEU A 140 2.98 -15.01 -0.88
N LEU A 141 2.29 -13.92 -0.60
CA LEU A 141 0.88 -13.76 -0.96
C LEU A 141 0.72 -12.72 -2.06
N LEU A 142 0.16 -13.15 -3.17
CA LEU A 142 -0.20 -12.33 -4.30
C LEU A 142 -1.70 -12.02 -4.19
N GLY A 143 -2.02 -10.76 -3.92
CA GLY A 143 -3.38 -10.28 -3.71
C GLY A 143 -3.68 -9.05 -4.56
N THR A 144 -4.97 -8.76 -4.75
CA THR A 144 -5.40 -7.49 -5.34
C THR A 144 -5.54 -6.38 -4.30
N SER A 145 -5.87 -5.17 -4.73
CA SER A 145 -6.18 -4.02 -3.87
C SER A 145 -7.14 -4.34 -2.72
N SER A 146 -8.03 -5.33 -2.86
CA SER A 146 -8.88 -5.80 -1.77
C SER A 146 -8.06 -6.23 -0.55
N PHE A 147 -6.94 -6.93 -0.72
CA PHE A 147 -6.07 -7.37 0.38
C PHE A 147 -5.53 -6.18 1.18
N TRP A 148 -5.40 -5.00 0.59
CA TRP A 148 -4.89 -3.83 1.30
C TRP A 148 -5.83 -3.31 2.42
N GLU A 149 -7.13 -3.51 2.25
CA GLU A 149 -8.17 -3.07 3.19
C GLU A 149 -8.57 -4.24 4.11
N GLY A 150 -8.21 -4.18 5.39
CA GLY A 150 -8.66 -5.14 6.41
C GLY A 150 -7.74 -6.33 6.73
N ILE A 151 -6.47 -6.33 6.29
CA ILE A 151 -5.50 -7.35 6.69
C ILE A 151 -4.87 -7.06 8.05
N ASP A 152 -5.14 -7.91 9.02
CA ASP A 152 -4.57 -7.83 10.36
C ASP A 152 -3.54 -8.96 10.60
N ILE A 153 -2.54 -9.12 9.72
CA ILE A 153 -1.48 -10.14 9.93
C ILE A 153 -0.52 -9.72 11.07
N PRO A 154 -0.49 -10.40 12.21
CA PRO A 154 0.34 -10.01 13.35
C PRO A 154 1.82 -10.38 13.15
N GLY A 155 2.72 -9.47 13.54
CA GLY A 155 4.13 -9.78 13.82
C GLY A 155 5.03 -9.94 12.59
N GLU A 156 6.18 -10.61 12.81
CA GLU A 156 7.27 -10.80 11.83
C GLU A 156 6.88 -11.56 10.54
N ARG A 157 5.64 -12.06 10.44
CA ARG A 157 5.13 -12.83 9.29
C ARG A 157 4.94 -11.98 8.05
N LEU A 158 4.69 -10.68 8.19
CA LEU A 158 4.63 -9.73 7.09
C LEU A 158 5.65 -8.61 7.32
N SER A 159 6.80 -8.72 6.66
CA SER A 159 7.90 -7.75 6.77
C SER A 159 8.09 -6.92 5.50
N CYS A 160 7.53 -7.37 4.37
CA CYS A 160 7.63 -6.65 3.11
C CYS A 160 6.29 -6.56 2.40
N VAL A 161 5.96 -5.38 1.90
CA VAL A 161 4.87 -5.17 0.95
C VAL A 161 5.45 -4.73 -0.37
N VAL A 162 5.10 -5.42 -1.45
CA VAL A 162 5.41 -5.00 -2.81
C VAL A 162 4.13 -4.47 -3.46
N MET A 163 4.16 -3.26 -3.96
CA MET A 163 3.04 -2.64 -4.64
C MET A 163 3.40 -2.46 -6.11
N VAL A 164 2.73 -3.24 -6.96
CA VAL A 164 3.05 -3.31 -8.38
C VAL A 164 2.63 -2.03 -9.09
N ARG A 165 1.50 -1.44 -8.70
CA ARG A 165 1.00 -0.16 -9.22
C ARG A 165 0.40 0.68 -8.11
N LEU A 166 0.44 2.01 -8.27
CA LEU A 166 -0.20 2.92 -7.32
C LEU A 166 -1.72 2.65 -7.22
N PRO A 167 -2.31 2.69 -6.01
CA PRO A 167 -3.67 2.20 -5.75
C PRO A 167 -4.74 3.27 -6.07
N PHE A 168 -4.61 3.90 -7.24
CA PHE A 168 -5.58 4.87 -7.73
C PHE A 168 -6.96 4.23 -7.90
N PRO A 169 -8.04 4.99 -7.65
CA PRO A 169 -9.39 4.52 -7.92
C PRO A 169 -9.56 4.22 -9.42
N VAL A 170 -10.38 3.21 -9.73
CA VAL A 170 -10.73 2.87 -11.11
C VAL A 170 -11.68 3.96 -11.63
N PRO A 171 -11.36 4.66 -12.73
CA PRO A 171 -12.20 5.75 -13.22
C PRO A 171 -13.63 5.33 -13.59
N THR A 172 -13.81 4.07 -14.00
CA THR A 172 -15.12 3.49 -14.35
C THR A 172 -15.93 3.02 -13.16
N ASP A 173 -15.41 3.10 -11.94
CA ASP A 173 -16.20 2.82 -10.74
C ASP A 173 -17.35 3.83 -10.63
N PRO A 174 -18.63 3.41 -10.60
CA PRO A 174 -19.77 4.32 -10.68
C PRO A 174 -19.78 5.38 -9.57
N VAL A 175 -19.34 5.02 -8.36
CA VAL A 175 -19.31 5.93 -7.20
C VAL A 175 -18.20 6.96 -7.37
N TYR A 176 -17.02 6.52 -7.81
CA TYR A 176 -15.92 7.43 -8.11
C TYR A 176 -16.27 8.36 -9.28
N ALA A 177 -16.83 7.84 -10.37
CA ALA A 177 -17.23 8.62 -11.54
C ALA A 177 -18.24 9.72 -11.18
N ALA A 178 -19.31 9.37 -10.45
CA ALA A 178 -20.32 10.33 -10.02
C ALA A 178 -19.74 11.44 -9.10
N ARG A 179 -18.71 11.14 -8.30
CA ARG A 179 -18.03 12.14 -7.46
C ARG A 179 -17.05 12.99 -8.27
N ALA A 180 -16.36 12.37 -9.23
CA ALA A 180 -15.43 13.06 -10.13
C ALA A 180 -16.14 14.15 -10.93
N GLU A 181 -17.37 13.93 -11.37
CA GLU A 181 -18.19 14.94 -12.07
C GLU A 181 -18.49 16.20 -11.23
N GLN A 182 -18.38 16.11 -9.90
CA GLN A 182 -18.72 17.22 -8.99
C GLN A 182 -17.52 18.12 -8.65
N VAL A 183 -16.32 17.81 -9.14
CA VAL A 183 -15.08 18.53 -8.80
C VAL A 183 -14.33 18.97 -10.05
N ARG A 184 -13.63 20.12 -9.97
CA ARG A 184 -12.88 20.68 -11.10
C ARG A 184 -11.62 19.89 -11.44
N ASP A 185 -10.98 19.28 -10.43
CA ASP A 185 -9.80 18.44 -10.59
C ASP A 185 -10.01 17.11 -9.86
N PRO A 186 -10.63 16.10 -10.51
CA PRO A 186 -10.88 14.80 -9.91
C PRO A 186 -9.60 14.08 -9.49
N PHE A 187 -8.50 14.28 -10.23
CA PHE A 187 -7.25 13.60 -9.92
C PHE A 187 -6.64 14.14 -8.63
N GLY A 188 -6.41 15.45 -8.54
CA GLY A 188 -5.80 16.08 -7.37
C GLY A 188 -6.71 16.10 -6.14
N GLN A 189 -8.03 16.26 -6.31
CA GLN A 189 -8.96 16.40 -5.19
C GLN A 189 -9.54 15.07 -4.69
N LEU A 190 -9.58 14.03 -5.53
CA LEU A 190 -10.16 12.74 -5.15
C LEU A 190 -9.15 11.60 -5.28
N ALA A 191 -8.62 11.34 -6.48
CA ALA A 191 -7.79 10.16 -6.74
C ALA A 191 -6.51 10.13 -5.91
N LEU A 192 -5.77 11.25 -5.89
CA LEU A 192 -4.48 11.38 -5.23
C LEU A 192 -4.62 11.25 -3.69
N PRO A 193 -5.49 12.02 -3.00
CA PRO A 193 -5.71 11.82 -1.57
C PRO A 193 -6.22 10.42 -1.23
N GLN A 194 -7.10 9.84 -2.05
CA GLN A 194 -7.62 8.49 -1.83
C GLN A 194 -6.53 7.42 -1.93
N ALA A 195 -5.67 7.50 -2.96
CA ALA A 195 -4.57 6.57 -3.15
C ALA A 195 -3.52 6.71 -2.04
N ALA A 196 -3.19 7.94 -1.65
CA ALA A 196 -2.24 8.20 -0.57
C ALA A 196 -2.78 7.74 0.79
N LEU A 197 -4.07 7.97 1.06
CA LEU A 197 -4.76 7.48 2.25
C LEU A 197 -4.72 5.95 2.34
N ARG A 198 -5.04 5.26 1.23
CA ARG A 198 -4.90 3.80 1.14
C ARG A 198 -3.49 3.38 1.50
N LEU A 199 -2.48 3.96 0.87
CA LEU A 199 -1.09 3.58 1.13
C LEU A 199 -0.69 3.81 2.60
N LYS A 200 -1.00 4.99 3.17
CA LYS A 200 -0.79 5.30 4.60
C LYS A 200 -1.43 4.27 5.53
N GLN A 201 -2.63 3.79 5.23
CA GLN A 201 -3.29 2.75 6.02
C GLN A 201 -2.52 1.43 6.01
N GLY A 202 -1.88 1.06 4.90
CA GLY A 202 -1.08 -0.16 4.86
C GLY A 202 0.28 -0.04 5.56
N PHE A 203 0.87 1.16 5.66
CA PHE A 203 2.03 1.37 6.55
C PHE A 203 1.67 1.04 8.01
N GLY A 204 0.47 1.42 8.47
CA GLY A 204 -0.03 1.07 9.80
C GLY A 204 -0.31 -0.43 10.01
N ARG A 205 -0.38 -1.22 8.93
CA ARG A 205 -0.47 -2.69 9.02
C ARG A 205 0.90 -3.34 9.07
N LEU A 206 1.90 -2.69 8.48
CA LEU A 206 3.30 -3.14 8.44
C LEU A 206 4.02 -2.83 9.76
N ILE A 207 3.78 -1.66 10.35
CA ILE A 207 4.39 -1.22 11.60
C ILE A 207 3.31 -1.11 12.68
N ARG A 208 3.36 -1.98 13.70
CA ARG A 208 2.33 -2.08 14.76
C ARG A 208 2.88 -1.92 16.16
N ARG A 209 4.14 -2.27 16.36
CA ARG A 209 4.90 -2.13 17.61
C ARG A 209 6.11 -1.24 17.36
N SER A 210 6.66 -0.65 18.41
CA SER A 210 7.87 0.18 18.34
C SER A 210 9.13 -0.57 17.89
N THR A 211 9.11 -1.90 17.97
CA THR A 211 10.21 -2.78 17.55
C THR A 211 10.06 -3.30 16.13
N ASP A 212 8.90 -3.11 15.49
CA ASP A 212 8.64 -3.66 14.17
C ASP A 212 9.51 -2.93 13.14
N ARG A 213 10.06 -3.70 12.19
CA ARG A 213 10.69 -3.20 10.99
C ARG A 213 9.98 -3.76 9.77
N GLY A 214 9.77 -2.92 8.77
CA GLY A 214 9.12 -3.31 7.53
C GLY A 214 9.63 -2.55 6.33
N ALA A 215 9.41 -3.11 5.15
CA ALA A 215 9.70 -2.47 3.88
C ALA A 215 8.47 -2.38 2.97
N VAL A 216 8.38 -1.30 2.20
CA VAL A 216 7.42 -1.10 1.12
C VAL A 216 8.19 -0.87 -0.16
N VAL A 217 8.00 -1.74 -1.15
CA VAL A 217 8.62 -1.63 -2.47
C VAL A 217 7.55 -1.18 -3.46
N ILE A 218 7.75 -0.04 -4.12
CA ILE A 218 6.77 0.51 -5.09
C ILE A 218 7.36 0.39 -6.49
N LEU A 219 6.77 -0.45 -7.33
CA LEU A 219 7.31 -0.76 -8.66
C LEU A 219 6.88 0.25 -9.74
N ASP A 220 5.95 1.12 -9.40
CA ASP A 220 5.38 2.11 -10.30
C ASP A 220 6.30 3.34 -10.42
N ASN A 221 7.14 3.36 -11.45
CA ASN A 221 8.11 4.44 -11.68
C ASN A 221 7.48 5.83 -11.87
N ARG A 222 6.16 5.91 -12.10
CA ARG A 222 5.43 7.18 -12.22
C ARG A 222 5.44 7.98 -10.92
N ILE A 223 5.68 7.33 -9.76
CA ILE A 223 5.88 8.01 -8.47
C ILE A 223 7.13 8.92 -8.46
N LEU A 224 8.13 8.62 -9.29
CA LEU A 224 9.35 9.43 -9.42
C LEU A 224 9.27 10.38 -10.62
N GLY A 225 8.63 9.95 -11.71
CA GLY A 225 8.62 10.68 -12.98
C GLY A 225 7.49 11.69 -13.20
N ARG A 226 6.49 11.76 -12.31
CA ARG A 226 5.32 12.66 -12.46
C ARG A 226 5.27 13.69 -11.34
N ASP A 227 4.72 14.87 -11.63
CA ASP A 227 4.60 15.98 -10.66
C ASP A 227 3.83 15.58 -9.39
N TYR A 228 2.83 14.72 -9.52
CA TYR A 228 2.05 14.21 -8.40
C TYR A 228 2.87 13.30 -7.47
N GLY A 229 3.98 12.75 -7.94
CA GLY A 229 4.81 11.81 -7.20
C GLY A 229 5.37 12.41 -5.92
N LYS A 230 5.81 13.67 -5.99
CA LYS A 230 6.26 14.43 -4.81
C LYS A 230 5.12 14.60 -3.80
N ALA A 231 3.97 15.09 -4.25
CA ALA A 231 2.79 15.26 -3.39
C ALA A 231 2.35 13.93 -2.76
N PHE A 232 2.43 12.83 -3.51
CA PHE A 232 2.12 11.50 -3.01
C PHE A 232 3.10 11.07 -1.91
N LEU A 233 4.40 11.24 -2.12
CA LEU A 233 5.45 10.92 -1.15
C LEU A 233 5.41 11.81 0.10
N ASP A 234 4.99 13.07 -0.02
CA ASP A 234 4.86 14.00 1.10
C ASP A 234 3.67 13.63 2.03
N ILE A 235 2.67 12.92 1.52
CA ILE A 235 1.53 12.42 2.31
C ILE A 235 1.88 11.15 3.10
N LEU A 236 2.89 10.39 2.65
CA LEU A 236 3.29 9.16 3.32
C LEU A 236 3.99 9.42 4.64
N PRO A 237 3.97 8.44 5.58
CA PRO A 237 4.80 8.53 6.77
C PRO A 237 6.27 8.83 6.40
N PRO A 238 7.00 9.58 7.24
CA PRO A 238 8.38 9.98 6.99
C PRO A 238 9.35 8.80 7.17
N ALA A 239 9.18 7.78 6.34
CA ALA A 239 9.99 6.56 6.32
C ALA A 239 11.35 6.78 5.64
N SER A 240 12.33 5.96 5.99
CA SER A 240 13.60 5.89 5.25
C SER A 240 13.33 5.54 3.79
N ARG A 241 14.11 6.09 2.86
CA ARG A 241 13.89 5.90 1.41
C ARG A 241 15.15 5.40 0.73
N TYR A 242 14.99 4.36 -0.09
CA TYR A 242 15.97 3.95 -1.08
C TYR A 242 15.45 4.29 -2.47
N VAL A 243 16.22 5.05 -3.23
CA VAL A 243 15.94 5.40 -4.63
C VAL A 243 17.16 5.03 -5.44
N GLY A 244 17.03 4.06 -6.34
CA GLY A 244 18.17 3.57 -7.12
C GLY A 244 17.84 2.32 -7.95
N PRO A 245 18.86 1.62 -8.48
CA PRO A 245 18.65 0.45 -9.33
C PRO A 245 17.84 -0.67 -8.66
N GLY A 246 16.93 -1.28 -9.41
CA GLY A 246 16.03 -2.33 -8.97
C GLY A 246 16.75 -3.58 -8.48
N VAL A 247 17.89 -3.90 -9.09
CA VAL A 247 18.72 -5.05 -8.71
C VAL A 247 19.19 -5.00 -7.24
N GLN A 248 19.33 -3.81 -6.65
CA GLN A 248 19.77 -3.66 -5.26
C GLN A 248 18.61 -3.68 -4.25
N VAL A 249 17.36 -3.57 -4.72
CA VAL A 249 16.19 -3.42 -3.83
C VAL A 249 16.07 -4.60 -2.87
N ALA A 250 16.24 -5.84 -3.36
CA ALA A 250 16.14 -7.02 -2.51
C ALA A 250 17.15 -6.97 -1.36
N ASP A 251 18.41 -6.67 -1.66
CA ASP A 251 19.47 -6.57 -0.65
C ASP A 251 19.20 -5.43 0.34
N ARG A 252 18.76 -4.27 -0.14
CA ARG A 252 18.39 -3.13 0.71
C ARG A 252 17.26 -3.49 1.68
N VAL A 253 16.25 -4.19 1.19
CA VAL A 253 15.15 -4.68 2.04
C VAL A 253 15.67 -5.70 3.06
N GLY A 254 16.50 -6.65 2.64
CA GLY A 254 17.07 -7.66 3.54
C GLY A 254 17.89 -7.06 4.67
N THR A 255 18.86 -6.19 4.34
CA THR A 255 19.71 -5.49 5.31
C THR A 255 18.88 -4.64 6.28
N TRP A 256 17.87 -3.92 5.78
CA TRP A 256 16.98 -3.11 6.61
C TRP A 256 16.25 -3.93 7.69
N LEU A 257 15.70 -5.07 7.28
CA LEU A 257 14.96 -5.97 8.16
C LEU A 257 15.87 -6.69 9.16
N GLU A 258 17.14 -6.90 8.83
CA GLU A 258 18.15 -7.51 9.70
C GLU A 258 18.65 -6.57 10.80
N GLY A 259 18.37 -5.26 10.72
CA GLY A 259 18.83 -4.31 11.71
C GLY A 259 20.18 -3.66 11.42
N VAL A 260 20.78 -3.97 10.26
CA VAL A 260 22.16 -3.62 9.88
C VAL A 260 22.21 -2.32 9.06
#